data_AF-A0A941VXB1-F1
#
_entry.id   AF-A0A941VXB1-F1
#
_cell.length_a   1.000
_cell.length_b   1.000
_cell.length_c   1.000
_cell.angle_alpha   90.00
_cell.angle_beta   90.00
_cell.angle_gamma   90.00
#
_symmetry.space_group_name_H-M   'P 1'
#
loop_
_entity.id
_entity.type
_entity.pdbx_description
1 polymer ?
#
loop_
_entity_poly.entity_id
_entity_poly.type
_entity_poly.pdbx_seq_one_letter_code
_entity_poly.pdbx_strand_id
1 'polypeptide(L)' 'MRPTDQFIERLGLIMAADGFPRIAGRLFGLLLLTSEPQSLDQLAARLKVSKASV' A
#
# COMPACT_ATOMS: atom_id res chain seq x y z
N MET A 1 -3.98 16.00 -3.00
CA MET A 1 -3.81 14.55 -2.77
C MET A 1 -5.19 13.92 -2.76
N ARG A 2 -5.41 12.79 -3.44
CA ARG A 2 -6.76 12.18 -3.53
C ARG A 2 -7.10 11.50 -2.19
N PRO A 3 -8.38 11.38 -1.81
CA PRO A 3 -8.79 10.70 -0.56
C PRO A 3 -8.24 9.28 -0.44
N THR A 4 -8.23 8.55 -1.56
CA THR A 4 -7.68 7.19 -1.69
C THR A 4 -6.19 7.13 -1.32
N ASP A 5 -5.39 8.10 -1.79
CA ASP A 5 -3.96 8.15 -1.49
C ASP A 5 -3.74 8.45 0.01
N GLN A 6 -4.59 9.30 0.62
CA GLN A 6 -4.52 9.58 2.06
C GLN A 6 -4.88 8.36 2.91
N PHE A 7 -5.88 7.58 2.48
CA PHE A 7 -6.24 6.35 3.15
C PHE A 7 -5.07 5.36 3.17
N ILE A 8 -4.44 5.12 2.01
CA ILE A 8 -3.28 4.22 1.87
C ILE A 8 -2.13 4.67 2.78
N GLU A 9 -1.80 5.96 2.77
CA GLU A 9 -0.71 6.48 3.60
C GLU A 9 -1.01 6.40 5.10
N ARG A 10 -2.27 6.68 5.50
CA ARG A 10 -2.68 6.61 6.91
C ARG A 10 -2.66 5.17 7.43
N LEU A 11 -3.06 4.19 6.62
CA LEU A 11 -2.95 2.79 7.00
C LEU A 11 -1.50 2.34 7.11
N GLY A 12 -0.61 2.85 6.24
CA GLY A 12 0.84 2.68 6.37
C GLY A 12 1.39 3.19 7.70
N LEU A 13 0.91 4.34 8.19
CA LEU A 13 1.30 4.90 9.49
C LEU A 13 0.73 4.12 10.67
N ILE A 14 -0.54 3.71 10.60
CA ILE A 14 -1.20 2.92 11.66
C ILE A 14 -0.46 1.60 11.87
N MET A 15 -0.25 0.83 10.79
CA MET A 15 0.45 -0.46 10.92
C MET A 15 1.92 -0.31 11.33
N ALA A 16 2.57 0.79 10.93
CA ALA A 16 3.92 1.08 11.41
C ALA A 16 3.97 1.36 12.92
N ALA A 17 2.93 1.99 13.49
CA ALA A 17 2.81 2.17 14.93
C ALA A 17 2.70 0.83 15.69
N ASP A 18 2.16 -0.20 15.03
CA ASP A 18 2.06 -1.57 15.54
C ASP A 18 3.32 -2.42 15.23
N GLY A 19 4.39 -1.81 14.70
CA GLY A 19 5.68 -2.47 14.46
C GLY A 19 5.86 -3.11 13.09
N PHE A 20 4.89 -3.00 12.18
CA PHE A 20 5.04 -3.50 10.81
C PHE A 20 5.86 -2.55 9.93
N PRO A 21 6.48 -3.03 8.85
CA PRO A 21 7.02 -2.15 7.82
C PRO A 21 5.94 -1.24 7.25
N ARG A 22 6.20 0.07 7.09
CA ARG A 22 5.23 1.03 6.52
C ARG A 22 4.66 0.57 5.17
N ILE A 23 5.46 -0.13 4.37
CA ILE A 23 5.02 -0.67 3.08
C ILE A 23 3.92 -1.72 3.21
N ALA A 24 3.89 -2.51 4.29
CA ALA A 24 2.84 -3.50 4.53
C ALA A 24 1.46 -2.83 4.66
N GLY A 25 1.36 -1.74 5.42
CA GLY A 25 0.10 -0.99 5.53
C GLY A 25 -0.30 -0.25 4.27
N ARG A 26 0.66 0.26 3.50
CA ARG A 26 0.38 0.86 2.19
C ARG A 26 -0.11 -0.20 1.18
N LEU A 27 0.49 -1.38 1.19
CA LEU A 27 0.08 -2.51 0.36
C LEU A 27 -1.32 -2.98 0.73
N PHE A 28 -1.59 -3.18 2.02
CA PHE A 28 -2.90 -3.60 2.50
C PHE A 28 -3.98 -2.57 2.16
N GLY A 29 -3.70 -1.28 2.35
CA GLY A 29 -4.63 -0.21 1.98
C GLY A 29 -4.92 -0.17 0.49
N LEU A 30 -3.91 -0.39 -0.34
CA LEU A 30 -4.08 -0.47 -1.79
C LEU A 30 -4.98 -1.64 -2.18
N LEU A 31 -4.77 -2.81 -1.58
CA LEU A 31 -5.54 -4.02 -1.85
C LEU A 31 -7.01 -3.90 -1.43
N LEU A 32 -7.31 -3.23 -0.31
CA LEU A 32 -8.68 -2.96 0.14
C LEU A 32 -9.48 -2.06 -0.83
N LEU A 33 -8.78 -1.26 -1.65
CA LEU A 33 -9.37 -0.32 -2.59
C LEU A 33 -9.42 -0.86 -4.03
N THR A 34 -8.88 -2.06 -4.27
CA THR A 34 -8.90 -2.71 -5.58
C THR A 34 -10.01 -3.74 -5.67
N SER A 35 -10.84 -3.62 -6.70
CA SER A 35 -11.91 -4.57 -7.00
C SER A 35 -11.44 -5.80 -7.78
N GLU A 36 -10.31 -5.69 -8.46
CA GLU A 36 -9.73 -6.73 -9.30
C GLU A 36 -8.36 -7.18 -8.77
N PRO A 37 -7.97 -8.45 -8.96
CA PRO A 37 -6.62 -8.91 -8.67
C PRO A 37 -5.57 -8.01 -9.31
N GLN A 38 -4.46 -7.79 -8.61
CA GLN A 38 -3.33 -6.99 -9.10
C GLN A 38 -2.07 -7.87 -9.16
N SER A 39 -1.28 -7.72 -10.21
CA SER A 39 0.06 -8.31 -10.26
C SER A 39 1.03 -7.56 -9.36
N LEU A 40 2.12 -8.21 -8.95
CA LEU A 40 3.18 -7.57 -8.16
C LEU A 40 3.79 -6.36 -8.89
N ASP A 41 3.91 -6.42 -10.22
CA ASP A 41 4.40 -5.30 -11.03
C ASP A 41 3.46 -4.08 -10.95
N GLN A 42 2.14 -4.31 -10.99
CA GLN A 42 1.14 -3.25 -10.85
C GLN A 42 1.18 -2.62 -9.46
N LEU A 43 1.32 -3.43 -8.40
CA LEU A 43 1.42 -2.95 -7.02
C LEU A 43 2.69 -2.13 -6.81
N ALA A 44 3.83 -2.62 -7.32
CA ALA A 44 5.12 -1.92 -7.23
C ALA A 44 5.07 -0.55 -7.92
N ALA A 45 4.50 -0.49 -9.13
CA ALA A 45 4.33 0.75 -9.88
C ALA A 45 3.42 1.76 -9.15
N ARG A 46 2.30 1.30 -8.59
CA ARG A 46 1.35 2.17 -7.87
C ARG A 46 1.92 2.70 -6.55
N LEU A 47 2.67 1.88 -5.82
CA LEU A 47 3.27 2.26 -4.54
C LEU A 47 4.62 2.97 -4.67
N LYS A 48 5.19 2.99 -5.89
CA LYS A 48 6.51 3.54 -6.24
C LYS A 48 7.62 2.89 -5.42
N VAL A 49 7.63 1.56 -5.40
CA VAL A 49 8.62 0.75 -4.69
C VAL A 49 9.21 -0.31 -5.63
N SER A 50 10.28 -0.97 -5.19
CA SER A 50 10.81 -2.12 -5.93
C SER A 50 9.82 -3.29 -5.87
N LYS A 51 9.82 -4.15 -6.90
CA LYS A 51 9.02 -5.37 -6.91
C LYS A 51 9.34 -6.30 -5.74
N ALA A 52 10.59 -6.32 -5.28
CA ALA A 52 11.01 -7.11 -4.12
C ALA A 52 10.50 -6.57 -2.78
N SER A 53 9.99 -5.34 -2.75
CA SER A 53 9.38 -4.73 -1.57
C SER A 53 7.88 -4.95 -1.47
N VAL A 54 7.27 -5.54 -2.51
CA VAL A 54 5.87 -5.96 -2.59
C VAL A 54 5.78 -7.40 -2.16
#